data_AF-A0AAP0SH25-F1
#
_entry.id   AF-A0AAP0SH25-F1
#
_cell.length_a   1.000
_cell.length_b   1.000
_cell.length_c   1.000
_cell.angle_alpha   90.00
_cell.angle_beta   90.00
_cell.angle_gamma   90.00
#
_symmetry.space_group_name_H-M   'P 1'
#
loop_
_entity.id
_entity.type
_entity.pdbx_description
1 polymer ?
#
loop_
_entity_poly.entity_id
_entity_poly.type
_entity_poly.pdbx_seq_one_letter_code
_entity_poly.pdbx_strand_id
1 'polypeptide(L)'
;MCKLLVLLPLMLLGGCSEDFATLHFAQPVSAYYGDLRPQYGDDLYQAILALKIDPKDIEVELDDDHRQNLLINVSRSLDAGKRQALRELFDEIPRARAAASWEVDVTLEPHAPGARFDGFSEAVKSIQGPVTLQLKLGNRIEALSSATLRERTLAAENNSEVSSIITCHVLAEVSGGPFKFRSIVQRDDGPPERAQVIIEYAPMHFAQLPARFDFKDPTLRERIHNGQVKAWQAEGTPQRSPWRPFEMAFEIGSLGKQRLNLNPGKDLRIGMLQGDCRELANRAGRPFSLFIGEGLDRLESVTYAN
;
A
#
# COMPACT_ATOMS: atom_id res chain seq x y z
N MET A 1 28.56 41.29 -62.15
CA MET A 1 27.40 41.13 -61.24
C MET A 1 27.21 39.65 -60.99
N CYS A 2 27.47 39.18 -59.77
CA CYS A 2 26.86 37.96 -59.24
C CYS A 2 26.92 38.09 -57.71
N LYS A 3 25.82 38.59 -57.14
CA LYS A 3 25.56 38.56 -55.70
C LYS A 3 25.30 37.09 -55.35
N LEU A 4 26.10 36.49 -54.48
CA LEU A 4 25.65 35.28 -53.78
C LEU A 4 25.55 35.55 -52.28
N LEU A 5 24.39 35.17 -51.78
CA LEU A 5 23.84 35.45 -50.47
C LEU A 5 24.73 34.90 -49.35
N VAL A 6 24.75 35.68 -48.28
CA VAL A 6 25.11 35.27 -46.93
C VAL A 6 24.23 34.08 -46.52
N LEU A 7 24.83 32.90 -46.38
CA LEU A 7 24.25 31.77 -45.66
C LEU A 7 24.57 31.98 -44.18
N LEU A 8 23.59 32.53 -43.46
CA LEU A 8 23.48 32.39 -42.01
C LEU A 8 23.21 30.91 -41.69
N PRO A 9 24.06 30.21 -40.92
CA PRO A 9 23.62 28.99 -40.28
C PRO A 9 22.74 29.41 -39.09
N LEU A 10 21.42 29.19 -39.22
CA LEU A 10 20.58 28.99 -38.05
C LEU A 10 21.15 27.78 -37.31
N MET A 11 21.81 28.03 -36.18
CA MET A 11 22.14 26.97 -35.23
C MET A 11 20.84 26.27 -34.83
N LEU A 12 20.80 24.98 -35.12
CA LEU A 12 19.81 24.03 -34.62
C LEU A 12 19.76 24.14 -33.09
N LEU A 13 18.61 24.61 -32.58
CA LEU A 13 18.18 24.46 -31.19
C LEU A 13 17.76 22.99 -30.93
N GLY A 14 18.66 22.05 -31.20
CA GLY A 14 18.60 20.74 -30.57
C GLY A 14 19.18 20.92 -29.18
N GLY A 15 18.33 21.12 -28.17
CA GLY A 15 18.75 20.90 -26.80
C GLY A 15 19.19 19.44 -26.73
N CYS A 16 20.50 19.19 -26.73
CA CYS A 16 21.01 17.83 -26.65
C CYS A 16 20.71 17.30 -25.25
N SER A 17 19.64 16.53 -25.11
CA SER A 17 19.44 15.65 -23.98
C SER A 17 20.45 14.49 -24.05
N GLU A 18 20.63 13.82 -22.92
CA GLU A 18 21.41 12.59 -22.83
C GLU A 18 20.72 11.59 -21.91
N ASP A 19 20.90 10.31 -22.21
CA ASP A 19 20.42 9.21 -21.40
C ASP A 19 20.93 9.36 -19.97
N PHE A 20 20.02 9.27 -19.01
CA PHE A 20 20.34 9.45 -17.60
C PHE A 20 20.03 8.20 -16.79
N ALA A 21 18.80 7.70 -16.88
CA ALA A 21 18.38 6.52 -16.14
C ALA A 21 17.21 5.80 -16.79
N THR A 22 17.11 4.50 -16.51
CA THR A 22 15.91 3.69 -16.68
C THR A 22 15.32 3.38 -15.30
N LEU A 23 14.05 3.74 -15.12
CA LEU A 23 13.28 3.49 -13.90
C LEU A 23 12.44 2.22 -14.08
N HIS A 24 12.63 1.22 -13.22
CA HIS A 24 11.95 -0.07 -13.31
C HIS A 24 10.84 -0.19 -12.25
N PHE A 25 9.58 -0.29 -12.69
CA PHE A 25 8.42 -0.31 -11.80
C PHE A 25 7.81 -1.71 -11.62
N ALA A 26 7.23 -1.93 -10.44
CA ALA A 26 6.51 -3.18 -10.12
C ALA A 26 5.30 -3.45 -11.03
N GLN A 27 4.73 -2.40 -11.63
CA GLN A 27 3.51 -2.44 -12.42
C GLN A 27 3.69 -1.69 -13.74
N PRO A 28 2.90 -2.03 -14.78
CA PRO A 28 2.92 -1.30 -16.03
C PRO A 28 2.68 0.20 -15.83
N VAL A 29 3.58 1.00 -16.40
CA VAL A 29 3.50 2.47 -16.42
C VAL A 29 2.80 2.99 -17.66
N SER A 30 2.61 2.16 -18.69
CA SER A 30 1.82 2.49 -19.88
C SER A 30 0.35 2.06 -19.78
N ALA A 31 -0.54 2.94 -20.24
CA ALA A 31 -1.96 2.67 -20.44
C ALA A 31 -2.17 1.68 -21.61
N TYR A 32 -3.42 1.23 -21.78
CA TYR A 32 -3.75 0.26 -22.84
C TYR A 32 -3.42 0.76 -24.26
N TYR A 33 -3.54 2.07 -24.49
CA TYR A 33 -3.27 2.70 -25.79
C TYR A 33 -1.83 3.16 -25.99
N GLY A 34 -0.93 2.82 -25.06
CA GLY A 34 0.49 3.12 -25.16
C GLY A 34 0.92 4.43 -24.49
N ASP A 35 0.00 5.29 -24.03
CA ASP A 35 0.37 6.51 -23.32
C ASP A 35 0.87 6.25 -21.89
N LEU A 36 1.69 7.15 -21.34
CA LEU A 36 2.06 7.11 -19.92
C LEU A 36 0.80 7.28 -19.06
N ARG A 37 0.64 6.40 -18.07
CA ARG A 37 -0.46 6.50 -17.12
C ARG A 37 -0.34 7.82 -16.34
N PRO A 38 -1.41 8.65 -16.27
CA PRO A 38 -1.34 10.00 -15.71
C PRO A 38 -0.71 10.06 -14.32
N GLN A 39 -1.05 9.13 -13.43
CA GLN A 39 -0.52 9.09 -12.06
C GLN A 39 1.02 9.04 -12.01
N TYR A 40 1.68 8.28 -12.90
CA TYR A 40 3.13 8.19 -12.92
C TYR A 40 3.77 9.48 -13.47
N GLY A 41 3.16 10.06 -14.50
CA GLY A 41 3.61 11.33 -15.09
C GLY A 41 3.47 12.49 -14.12
N ASP A 42 2.31 12.62 -13.48
CA ASP A 42 2.02 13.68 -12.51
C ASP A 42 2.94 13.59 -11.28
N ASP A 43 3.10 12.39 -10.69
CA ASP A 43 3.97 12.19 -9.54
C ASP A 43 5.44 12.54 -9.87
N LEU A 44 5.93 12.09 -11.03
CA LEU A 44 7.28 12.38 -11.49
C LEU A 44 7.48 13.88 -11.73
N TYR A 45 6.53 14.53 -12.39
CA TYR A 45 6.54 15.97 -12.64
C TYR A 45 6.58 16.77 -11.34
N GLN A 46 5.73 16.44 -10.37
CA GLN A 46 5.71 17.10 -9.05
C GLN A 46 7.02 16.86 -8.27
N ALA A 47 7.58 15.66 -8.34
CA ALA A 47 8.85 15.35 -7.68
C ALA A 47 10.02 16.15 -8.30
N ILE A 48 10.07 16.27 -9.63
CA ILE A 48 11.07 17.09 -10.34
C ILE A 48 10.94 18.57 -9.99
N LEU A 49 9.71 19.09 -9.94
CA LEU A 49 9.46 20.48 -9.52
C LEU A 49 9.91 20.74 -8.09
N ALA A 50 9.71 19.80 -7.17
CA ALA A 50 10.15 19.92 -5.79
C ALA A 50 11.69 20.03 -5.67
N LEU A 51 12.43 19.43 -6.61
CA LEU A 51 13.89 19.57 -6.74
C LEU A 51 14.33 20.89 -7.41
N LYS A 52 13.39 21.77 -7.79
CA LYS A 52 13.65 23.03 -8.51
C LYS A 52 14.36 22.82 -9.85
N ILE A 53 14.07 21.70 -10.50
CA ILE A 53 14.49 21.40 -11.86
C ILE A 53 13.38 21.90 -12.80
N ASP A 54 13.74 22.57 -13.91
CA ASP A 54 12.74 22.93 -14.92
C ASP A 54 12.31 21.63 -15.60
N PRO A 55 11.01 21.28 -15.64
CA PRO A 55 10.54 20.07 -16.31
C PRO A 55 10.95 19.98 -17.79
N LYS A 56 11.27 21.10 -18.45
CA LYS A 56 11.81 21.09 -19.82
C LYS A 56 13.22 20.54 -19.93
N ASP A 57 13.96 20.50 -18.82
CA ASP A 57 15.29 19.90 -18.76
C ASP A 57 15.24 18.37 -18.59
N ILE A 58 14.05 17.79 -18.44
CA ILE A 58 13.84 16.35 -18.24
C ILE A 58 12.88 15.83 -19.32
N GLU A 59 13.33 14.87 -20.09
CA GLU A 59 12.49 14.14 -21.04
C GLU A 59 12.16 12.77 -20.45
N VAL A 60 10.88 12.40 -20.52
CA VAL A 60 10.36 11.13 -19.99
C VAL A 60 9.73 10.36 -21.13
N GLU A 61 10.26 9.18 -21.39
CA GLU A 61 9.82 8.30 -22.47
C GLU A 61 9.43 6.93 -21.93
N LEU A 62 8.51 6.27 -22.63
CA LEU A 62 8.18 4.88 -22.37
C LEU A 62 9.19 3.98 -23.08
N ASP A 63 9.52 2.87 -22.45
CA ASP A 63 10.21 1.77 -23.10
C ASP A 63 9.18 0.92 -23.86
N ASP A 64 9.25 0.94 -25.19
CA ASP A 64 8.32 0.22 -26.08
C ASP A 64 8.40 -1.31 -25.90
N ASP A 65 9.56 -1.83 -25.51
CA ASP A 65 9.78 -3.25 -25.28
C ASP A 65 9.36 -3.68 -23.87
N HIS A 66 9.42 -2.75 -22.90
CA HIS A 66 9.15 -3.02 -21.50
C HIS A 66 8.17 -2.02 -20.88
N ARG A 67 6.89 -2.39 -20.86
CA ARG A 67 5.78 -1.57 -20.32
C ARG A 67 5.89 -1.13 -18.85
N GLN A 68 6.88 -1.63 -18.12
CA GLN A 68 7.17 -1.31 -16.72
C GLN A 68 8.31 -0.30 -16.57
N ASN A 69 8.96 0.10 -17.66
CA ASN A 69 10.13 0.96 -17.63
C ASN A 69 9.77 2.38 -18.09
N LEU A 70 10.38 3.37 -17.44
CA LEU A 70 10.46 4.75 -17.92
C LEU A 70 11.92 5.10 -18.21
N LEU A 71 12.16 5.65 -19.39
CA LEU A 71 13.45 6.20 -19.79
C LEU A 71 13.48 7.69 -19.42
N ILE A 72 14.51 8.10 -18.71
CA ILE A 72 14.73 9.47 -18.29
C ILE A 72 15.97 9.99 -19.02
N ASN A 73 15.76 11.03 -19.82
CA ASN A 73 16.83 11.79 -20.45
C ASN A 73 16.90 13.17 -19.80
N VAL A 74 18.10 13.71 -19.64
CA VAL A 74 18.30 15.03 -19.03
C VAL A 74 19.04 15.97 -19.97
N SER A 75 18.73 17.26 -19.90
CA SER A 75 19.47 18.27 -20.63
C SER A 75 20.96 18.24 -20.24
N ARG A 76 21.86 18.32 -21.23
CA ARG A 76 23.30 18.45 -20.98
C ARG A 76 23.67 19.69 -20.16
N SER A 77 22.82 20.73 -20.17
CA SER A 77 23.04 21.94 -19.36
C SER A 77 22.61 21.80 -17.90
N LEU A 78 21.94 20.71 -17.52
CA LEU A 78 21.55 20.46 -16.15
C LEU A 78 22.79 20.33 -15.27
N ASP A 79 22.89 21.15 -14.23
CA ASP A 79 24.08 21.18 -13.38
C ASP A 79 24.24 19.90 -12.55
N ALA A 80 25.48 19.64 -12.11
CA ALA A 80 25.83 18.44 -11.36
C ALA A 80 25.04 18.29 -10.05
N GLY A 81 24.68 19.40 -9.40
CA GLY A 81 23.90 19.38 -8.16
C GLY A 81 22.46 18.90 -8.41
N LYS A 82 21.81 19.41 -9.45
CA LYS A 82 20.47 18.95 -9.87
C LYS A 82 20.47 17.50 -10.33
N ARG A 83 21.50 17.08 -11.08
CA ARG A 83 21.68 15.67 -11.46
C ARG A 83 21.80 14.76 -10.24
N GLN A 84 22.62 15.15 -9.26
CA GLN A 84 22.77 14.39 -8.03
C GLN A 84 21.46 14.34 -7.23
N ALA A 85 20.73 15.45 -7.11
CA ALA A 85 19.43 15.49 -6.45
C ALA A 85 18.40 14.57 -7.14
N LEU A 86 18.43 14.49 -8.47
CA LEU A 86 17.57 13.57 -9.24
C LEU A 86 17.93 12.10 -8.99
N ARG A 87 19.24 11.76 -8.92
CA ARG A 87 19.69 10.42 -8.52
C ARG A 87 19.21 10.07 -7.12
N GLU A 88 19.39 10.99 -6.17
CA GLU A 88 18.95 10.80 -4.79
C GLU A 88 17.45 10.56 -4.68
N LEU A 89 16.62 11.32 -5.43
CA LEU A 89 15.18 11.09 -5.51
C LEU A 89 14.85 9.66 -5.96
N PHE A 90 15.47 9.19 -7.04
CA PHE A 90 15.19 7.86 -7.58
C PHE A 90 15.75 6.72 -6.72
N ASP A 91 16.91 6.90 -6.09
CA ASP A 91 17.55 5.91 -5.22
C ASP A 91 16.89 5.80 -3.84
N GLU A 92 16.18 6.85 -3.42
CA GLU A 92 15.52 6.89 -2.12
C GLU A 92 14.35 5.90 -2.05
N ILE A 93 13.59 5.71 -3.15
CA ILE A 93 12.41 4.83 -3.15
C ILE A 93 12.78 3.34 -3.01
N PRO A 94 13.71 2.76 -3.81
CA PRO A 94 14.17 1.37 -3.61
C PRO A 94 14.79 1.16 -2.23
N ARG A 95 15.50 2.16 -1.71
CA ARG A 95 16.10 2.10 -0.38
C ARG A 95 15.05 2.08 0.72
N ALA A 96 14.03 2.93 0.63
CA ALA A 96 12.88 2.93 1.54
C ALA A 96 12.11 1.60 1.46
N ARG A 97 12.01 1.01 0.26
CA ARG A 97 11.44 -0.34 0.07
C ARG A 97 12.20 -1.41 0.85
N ALA A 98 13.53 -1.42 0.71
CA ALA A 98 14.38 -2.41 1.37
C ALA A 98 14.43 -2.23 2.88
N ALA A 99 14.25 -0.99 3.36
CA ALA A 99 14.20 -0.67 4.79
C ALA A 99 12.83 -0.98 5.43
N ALA A 100 11.76 -1.08 4.63
CA ALA A 100 10.43 -1.40 5.14
C ALA A 100 10.39 -2.81 5.72
N SER A 101 9.91 -2.94 6.96
CA SER A 101 9.81 -4.23 7.65
C SER A 101 8.36 -4.68 7.78
N TRP A 102 8.06 -5.86 7.27
CA TRP A 102 6.74 -6.46 7.44
C TRP A 102 6.75 -7.56 8.50
N GLU A 103 7.52 -7.33 9.56
CA GLU A 103 7.57 -8.20 10.74
C GLU A 103 6.75 -7.60 11.89
N VAL A 104 6.11 -8.48 12.65
CA VAL A 104 5.39 -8.09 13.87
C VAL A 104 5.65 -9.10 14.97
N ASP A 105 6.06 -8.61 16.13
CA ASP A 105 6.20 -9.42 17.33
C ASP A 105 4.86 -9.47 18.07
N VAL A 106 4.35 -10.67 18.28
CA VAL A 106 3.08 -10.88 18.99
C VAL A 106 3.35 -11.47 20.37
N THR A 107 2.95 -10.73 21.40
CA THR A 107 2.93 -11.22 22.78
C THR A 107 1.51 -11.64 23.16
N LEU A 108 1.31 -12.92 23.41
CA LEU A 108 0.06 -13.46 23.95
C LEU A 108 -0.01 -13.26 25.47
N GLU A 109 -1.19 -12.89 25.99
CA GLU A 109 -1.39 -12.63 27.42
C GLU A 109 -2.33 -13.68 28.07
N PRO A 110 -1.91 -14.94 28.23
CA PRO A 110 -2.79 -16.03 28.69
C PRO A 110 -3.25 -15.90 30.15
N HIS A 111 -2.63 -15.00 30.93
CA HIS A 111 -2.99 -14.73 32.32
C HIS A 111 -3.86 -13.47 32.49
N ALA A 112 -4.12 -12.73 31.41
CA ALA A 112 -4.91 -11.51 31.48
C ALA A 112 -6.42 -11.80 31.62
N PRO A 113 -7.19 -10.89 32.24
CA PRO A 113 -8.64 -10.99 32.28
C PRO A 113 -9.25 -11.13 30.88
N GLY A 114 -10.19 -12.05 30.72
CA GLY A 114 -10.83 -12.33 29.42
C GLY A 114 -10.16 -13.42 28.59
N ALA A 115 -9.05 -14.02 29.06
CA ALA A 115 -8.50 -15.23 28.48
C ALA A 115 -9.45 -16.43 28.67
N ARG A 116 -9.75 -17.15 27.59
CA ARG A 116 -10.62 -18.34 27.54
C ARG A 116 -9.94 -19.41 26.69
N PHE A 117 -10.09 -20.67 27.09
CA PHE A 117 -9.44 -21.80 26.44
C PHE A 117 -10.46 -22.92 26.25
N ASP A 118 -10.52 -23.50 25.05
CA ASP A 118 -11.43 -24.61 24.73
C ASP A 118 -10.82 -25.98 25.13
N GLY A 119 -9.69 -25.98 25.86
CA GLY A 119 -8.96 -27.18 26.24
C GLY A 119 -7.74 -26.90 27.13
N PHE A 120 -6.64 -27.62 26.89
CA PHE A 120 -5.42 -27.53 27.70
C PHE A 120 -4.73 -26.17 27.58
N SER A 121 -4.95 -25.28 28.55
CA SER A 121 -4.31 -23.97 28.63
C SER A 121 -2.77 -24.02 28.65
N GLU A 122 -2.18 -25.15 29.05
CA GLU A 122 -0.72 -25.32 29.18
C GLU A 122 0.01 -25.16 27.84
N ALA A 123 -0.59 -25.61 26.74
CA ALA A 123 -0.01 -25.47 25.41
C ALA A 123 0.05 -24.01 24.93
N VAL A 124 -0.89 -23.17 25.37
CA VAL A 124 -0.86 -21.73 25.07
C VAL A 124 0.10 -21.01 26.01
N LYS A 125 0.14 -21.41 27.29
CA LYS A 125 1.05 -20.85 28.29
C LYS A 125 2.52 -21.17 28.01
N SER A 126 2.81 -22.27 27.29
CA SER A 126 4.17 -22.61 26.89
C SER A 126 4.70 -21.77 25.73
N ILE A 127 3.85 -20.99 25.04
CA ILE A 127 4.27 -20.02 24.03
C ILE A 127 4.89 -18.83 24.78
N GLN A 128 6.21 -18.91 25.00
CA GLN A 128 6.97 -17.90 25.73
C GLN A 128 7.41 -16.75 24.83
N GLY A 129 7.31 -15.53 25.36
CA GLY A 129 7.87 -14.33 24.75
C GLY A 129 7.10 -13.81 23.53
N PRO A 130 7.66 -12.81 22.84
CA PRO A 130 7.14 -12.37 21.56
C PRO A 130 7.38 -13.45 20.50
N VAL A 131 6.34 -13.79 19.75
CA VAL A 131 6.42 -14.61 18.55
C VAL A 131 6.49 -13.68 17.35
N THR A 132 7.62 -13.70 16.63
CA THR A 132 7.75 -12.95 15.39
C THR A 132 6.93 -13.61 14.28
N LEU A 133 6.00 -12.85 13.71
CA LEU A 133 5.20 -13.23 12.55
C LEU A 133 5.62 -12.39 11.34
N GLN A 134 5.50 -13.00 10.17
CA GLN A 134 5.78 -12.38 8.88
C GLN A 134 4.47 -11.95 8.23
N LEU A 135 4.39 -10.67 7.89
CA LEU A 135 3.30 -10.07 7.12
C LEU A 135 3.74 -9.97 5.67
N LYS A 136 2.93 -10.49 4.76
CA LYS A 136 3.17 -10.34 3.32
C LYS A 136 2.09 -9.46 2.73
N LEU A 137 2.44 -8.24 2.37
CA LEU A 137 1.55 -7.41 1.58
C LEU A 137 1.43 -7.98 0.17
N GLY A 138 0.21 -8.36 -0.20
CA GLY A 138 -0.15 -8.59 -1.59
C GLY A 138 -0.41 -7.26 -2.29
N ASN A 139 -1.06 -7.31 -3.46
CA ASN A 139 -1.58 -6.11 -4.13
C ASN A 139 -3.07 -5.85 -3.79
N ARG A 140 -3.62 -6.55 -2.79
CA ARG A 140 -5.05 -6.57 -2.50
C ARG A 140 -5.44 -5.41 -1.59
N ILE A 141 -6.45 -4.68 -2.03
CA ILE A 141 -7.11 -3.63 -1.28
C ILE A 141 -8.62 -3.85 -1.34
N GLU A 142 -9.31 -3.56 -0.25
CA GLU A 142 -10.76 -3.77 -0.16
C GLU A 142 -11.49 -2.55 0.37
N ALA A 143 -12.61 -2.26 -0.27
CA ALA A 143 -13.60 -1.30 0.19
C ALA A 143 -14.62 -2.05 1.06
N LEU A 144 -14.64 -1.76 2.37
CA LEU A 144 -15.52 -2.40 3.33
C LEU A 144 -16.55 -1.42 3.87
N SER A 145 -17.81 -1.87 3.90
CA SER A 145 -18.93 -1.11 4.43
C SER A 145 -19.13 -1.39 5.91
N SER A 146 -19.20 -0.31 6.69
CA SER A 146 -19.58 -0.28 8.12
C SER A 146 -21.06 -0.58 8.40
N ALA A 147 -21.85 -0.91 7.37
CA ALA A 147 -23.25 -1.32 7.57
C ALA A 147 -23.31 -2.61 8.40
N THR A 148 -24.09 -2.55 9.48
CA THR A 148 -24.36 -3.70 10.35
C THR A 148 -25.09 -4.82 9.60
N LEU A 149 -25.01 -6.04 10.12
CA LEU A 149 -25.75 -7.18 9.56
C LEU A 149 -27.26 -6.88 9.47
N ARG A 150 -27.83 -6.21 10.49
CA ARG A 150 -29.25 -5.84 10.52
C ARG A 150 -29.62 -4.87 9.40
N GLU A 151 -28.83 -3.82 9.18
CA GLU A 151 -29.07 -2.85 8.10
C GLU A 151 -28.97 -3.53 6.73
N ARG A 152 -27.98 -4.42 6.55
CA ARG A 152 -27.82 -5.21 5.34
C ARG A 152 -29.05 -6.10 5.08
N THR A 153 -29.52 -6.83 6.09
CA THR A 153 -30.71 -7.70 5.96
C THR A 153 -31.95 -6.90 5.60
N LEU A 154 -32.22 -5.80 6.32
CA LEU A 154 -33.38 -4.95 6.04
C LEU A 154 -33.32 -4.34 4.64
N ALA A 155 -32.14 -3.91 4.19
CA ALA A 155 -32.00 -3.38 2.84
C ALA A 155 -32.16 -4.47 1.78
N ALA A 156 -31.69 -5.69 2.04
CA ALA A 156 -31.85 -6.82 1.15
C ALA A 156 -33.33 -7.21 0.98
N GLU A 157 -34.08 -7.31 2.09
CA GLU A 157 -35.51 -7.60 2.11
C GLU A 157 -36.32 -6.55 1.35
N ASN A 158 -35.95 -5.28 1.49
CA ASN A 158 -36.62 -4.16 0.83
C ASN A 158 -36.05 -3.82 -0.55
N ASN A 159 -35.07 -4.59 -1.05
CA ASN A 159 -34.31 -4.31 -2.28
C ASN A 159 -33.87 -2.84 -2.39
N SER A 160 -33.29 -2.32 -1.33
CA SER A 160 -32.94 -0.89 -1.17
C SER A 160 -31.46 -0.69 -0.90
N GLU A 161 -31.01 0.56 -0.95
CA GLU A 161 -29.64 0.94 -0.61
C GLU A 161 -29.48 1.12 0.90
N VAL A 162 -28.31 0.74 1.42
CA VAL A 162 -27.85 1.14 2.76
C VAL A 162 -26.96 2.35 2.62
N SER A 163 -27.12 3.31 3.53
CA SER A 163 -26.16 4.38 3.68
C SER A 163 -25.12 4.02 4.74
N SER A 164 -23.88 3.82 4.32
CA SER A 164 -22.80 3.39 5.21
C SER A 164 -21.48 4.10 4.91
N ILE A 165 -20.59 4.14 5.89
CA ILE A 165 -19.22 4.61 5.68
C ILE A 165 -18.42 3.49 5.01
N ILE A 166 -17.74 3.83 3.92
CA ILE A 166 -16.84 2.93 3.20
C ILE A 166 -15.41 3.19 3.65
N THR A 167 -14.77 2.14 4.15
CA THR A 167 -13.39 2.16 4.64
C THR A 167 -12.50 1.36 3.71
N CYS A 168 -11.24 1.78 3.58
CA CYS A 168 -10.28 1.16 2.67
C CYS A 168 -9.24 0.37 3.46
N HIS A 169 -9.09 -0.90 3.10
CA HIS A 169 -8.29 -1.86 3.86
C HIS A 169 -7.21 -2.48 2.99
N VAL A 170 -5.95 -2.34 3.40
CA VAL A 170 -4.83 -3.08 2.81
C VAL A 170 -4.72 -4.43 3.50
N LEU A 171 -4.65 -5.51 2.71
CA LEU A 171 -4.58 -6.87 3.24
C LEU A 171 -3.15 -7.40 3.26
N ALA A 172 -2.75 -7.96 4.40
CA ALA A 172 -1.46 -8.62 4.58
C ALA A 172 -1.66 -10.06 5.04
N GLU A 173 -1.10 -11.02 4.31
CA GLU A 173 -1.12 -12.43 4.72
C GLU A 173 -0.16 -12.63 5.89
N VAL A 174 -0.64 -13.29 6.94
CA VAL A 174 0.13 -13.59 8.14
C VAL A 174 0.68 -15.01 8.06
N SER A 175 1.97 -15.15 8.33
CA SER A 175 2.66 -16.44 8.37
C SER A 175 3.71 -16.50 9.50
N GLY A 176 4.17 -17.71 9.80
CA GLY A 176 5.06 -17.97 10.93
C GLY A 176 4.32 -18.20 12.24
N GLY A 177 5.09 -18.48 13.30
CA GLY A 177 4.60 -18.72 14.65
C GLY A 177 3.99 -20.11 14.90
N PRO A 178 3.76 -20.48 16.18
CA PRO A 178 3.23 -21.79 16.57
C PRO A 178 1.69 -21.85 16.58
N PHE A 179 0.99 -20.83 16.06
CA PHE A 179 -0.47 -20.75 16.05
C PHE A 179 -0.97 -20.06 14.78
N LYS A 180 -2.27 -20.19 14.52
CA LYS A 180 -2.97 -19.47 13.44
C LYS A 180 -4.02 -18.55 14.01
N PHE A 181 -4.09 -17.32 13.50
CA PHE A 181 -5.21 -16.44 13.84
C PHE A 181 -6.50 -16.92 13.17
N ARG A 182 -7.59 -16.89 13.93
CA ARG A 182 -8.96 -17.10 13.47
C ARG A 182 -9.76 -15.80 13.50
N SER A 183 -9.46 -14.90 14.43
CA SER A 183 -9.93 -13.52 14.40
C SER A 183 -9.04 -12.59 15.21
N ILE A 184 -9.06 -11.31 14.86
CA ILE A 184 -8.45 -10.22 15.62
C ILE A 184 -9.48 -9.10 15.74
N VAL A 185 -9.69 -8.59 16.95
CA VAL A 185 -10.63 -7.50 17.24
C VAL A 185 -9.90 -6.46 18.05
N GLN A 186 -10.01 -5.18 17.67
CA GLN A 186 -9.43 -4.10 18.47
C GLN A 186 -10.00 -4.13 19.90
N ARG A 187 -9.15 -3.88 20.88
CA ARG A 187 -9.60 -3.64 22.25
C ARG A 187 -9.82 -2.15 22.48
N ASP A 188 -10.96 -1.80 23.05
CA ASP A 188 -11.28 -0.42 23.42
C ASP A 188 -10.45 0.06 24.64
N ASP A 189 -9.91 -0.89 25.42
CA ASP A 189 -9.10 -0.65 26.59
C ASP A 189 -7.60 -0.78 26.29
N GLY A 190 -7.00 0.31 25.81
CA GLY A 190 -5.54 0.45 25.73
C GLY A 190 -5.04 1.07 24.42
N PRO A 191 -3.72 1.01 24.19
CA PRO A 191 -3.11 1.52 22.97
C PRO A 191 -3.57 0.72 21.74
N PRO A 192 -3.52 1.32 20.53
CA PRO A 192 -4.03 0.70 19.30
C PRO A 192 -3.34 -0.62 18.95
N GLU A 193 -2.19 -0.93 19.54
CA GLU A 193 -1.44 -2.17 19.38
C GLU A 193 -1.99 -3.36 20.20
N ARG A 194 -3.00 -3.14 21.06
CA ARG A 194 -3.66 -4.21 21.82
C ARG A 194 -4.92 -4.68 21.10
N ALA A 195 -5.07 -6.01 21.01
CA ALA A 195 -6.22 -6.65 20.41
C ALA A 195 -6.66 -7.87 21.22
N GLN A 196 -7.92 -8.26 21.03
CA GLN A 196 -8.44 -9.55 21.43
C GLN A 196 -8.27 -10.49 20.24
N VAL A 197 -7.61 -11.62 20.44
CA VAL A 197 -7.38 -12.59 19.37
C VAL A 197 -8.11 -13.89 19.67
N ILE A 198 -8.57 -14.56 18.61
CA ILE A 198 -8.87 -15.99 18.64
C ILE A 198 -7.77 -16.68 17.83
N ILE A 199 -7.07 -17.60 18.47
CA ILE A 199 -6.02 -18.41 17.85
C ILE A 199 -6.43 -19.88 17.82
N GLU A 200 -5.96 -20.59 16.80
CA GLU A 200 -5.86 -22.04 16.78
C GLU A 200 -4.41 -22.42 17.07
N TYR A 201 -4.16 -23.09 18.19
CA TYR A 201 -2.81 -23.50 18.63
C TYR A 201 -2.54 -24.99 18.42
N ALA A 202 -3.58 -25.78 18.18
CA ALA A 202 -3.53 -27.15 17.72
C ALA A 202 -4.80 -27.44 16.89
N PRO A 203 -4.84 -28.49 16.05
CA PRO A 203 -5.99 -28.75 15.20
C PRO A 203 -7.30 -28.79 15.99
N MET A 204 -8.24 -27.90 15.64
CA MET A 204 -9.54 -27.72 16.32
C MET A 204 -9.47 -27.32 17.80
N HIS A 205 -8.33 -26.83 18.29
CA HIS A 205 -8.16 -26.31 19.63
C HIS A 205 -7.91 -24.81 19.59
N PHE A 206 -8.82 -24.07 20.21
CA PHE A 206 -8.83 -22.61 20.16
C PHE A 206 -8.63 -21.98 21.53
N ALA A 207 -8.06 -20.79 21.50
CA ALA A 207 -7.99 -19.92 22.66
C ALA A 207 -8.36 -18.50 22.25
N GLN A 208 -9.12 -17.84 23.11
CA GLN A 208 -9.44 -16.43 23.01
C GLN A 208 -8.68 -15.69 24.11
N LEU A 209 -7.75 -14.81 23.76
CA LEU A 209 -6.96 -14.09 24.75
C LEU A 209 -6.52 -12.70 24.26
N PRO A 210 -6.20 -11.77 25.16
CA PRO A 210 -5.56 -10.52 24.77
C PRO A 210 -4.17 -10.77 24.18
N ALA A 211 -3.78 -9.92 23.23
CA ALA A 211 -2.46 -9.92 22.64
C ALA A 211 -1.99 -8.48 22.40
N ARG A 212 -0.66 -8.31 22.40
CA ARG A 212 0.02 -7.07 22.04
C ARG A 212 0.88 -7.29 20.80
N PHE A 213 0.83 -6.35 19.88
CA PHE A 213 1.56 -6.40 18.61
C PHE A 213 2.63 -5.30 18.59
N ASP A 214 3.88 -5.66 18.31
CA ASP A 214 4.98 -4.71 18.11
C ASP A 214 5.45 -4.77 16.66
N PHE A 215 4.96 -3.82 15.85
CA PHE A 215 5.31 -3.69 14.44
C PHE A 215 6.74 -3.17 14.30
N LYS A 216 7.57 -3.88 13.53
CA LYS A 216 9.00 -3.56 13.39
C LYS A 216 9.28 -2.40 12.45
N ASP A 217 8.39 -2.12 11.50
CA ASP A 217 8.51 -0.92 10.67
C ASP A 217 8.20 0.34 11.49
N PRO A 218 9.17 1.27 11.62
CA PRO A 218 8.99 2.45 12.46
C PRO A 218 7.90 3.38 11.91
N THR A 219 7.75 3.47 10.59
CA THR A 219 6.76 4.34 9.95
C THR A 219 5.35 3.80 10.16
N LEU A 220 5.14 2.49 9.97
CA LEU A 220 3.88 1.81 10.23
C LEU A 220 3.49 1.96 11.71
N ARG A 221 4.44 1.72 12.62
CA ARG A 221 4.21 1.85 14.06
C ARG A 221 3.80 3.27 14.44
N GLU A 222 4.50 4.29 13.95
CA GLU A 222 4.15 5.69 14.20
C GLU A 222 2.75 6.04 13.66
N ARG A 223 2.42 5.58 12.45
CA ARG A 223 1.10 5.82 11.85
C ARG A 223 -0.04 5.14 12.61
N ILE A 224 0.19 3.93 13.12
CA ILE A 224 -0.77 3.22 13.98
C ILE A 224 -0.94 3.97 15.30
N HIS A 225 0.17 4.33 15.94
CA HIS A 225 0.16 5.06 17.20
C HIS A 225 -0.59 6.39 17.09
N ASN A 226 -0.37 7.14 16.01
CA ASN A 226 -1.02 8.41 15.73
C ASN A 226 -2.46 8.28 15.18
N GLY A 227 -2.98 7.06 15.06
CA GLY A 227 -4.34 6.80 14.57
C GLY A 227 -4.57 7.10 13.08
N GLN A 228 -3.48 7.30 12.32
CA GLN A 228 -3.54 7.50 10.86
C GLN A 228 -3.85 6.20 10.12
N VAL A 229 -3.52 5.07 10.74
CA VAL A 229 -3.79 3.72 10.24
C VAL A 229 -4.37 2.91 11.40
N LYS A 230 -5.43 2.14 11.17
CA LYS A 230 -5.90 1.16 12.18
C LYS A 230 -5.46 -0.22 11.76
N ALA A 231 -4.77 -0.92 12.65
CA ALA A 231 -4.29 -2.28 12.38
C ALA A 231 -5.40 -3.34 12.37
N TRP A 232 -6.56 -3.03 12.96
CA TRP A 232 -7.68 -3.96 13.10
C TRP A 232 -9.01 -3.27 12.82
N GLN A 233 -10.02 -4.07 12.47
CA GLN A 233 -11.38 -3.61 12.32
C GLN A 233 -12.11 -3.63 13.66
N ALA A 234 -12.99 -2.64 13.89
CA ALA A 234 -13.80 -2.55 15.10
C ALA A 234 -14.78 -3.73 15.25
N GLU A 235 -15.38 -4.18 14.14
CA GLU A 235 -16.31 -5.33 14.13
C GLU A 235 -15.58 -6.69 14.07
N GLY A 236 -14.24 -6.66 14.02
CA GLY A 236 -13.38 -7.82 13.95
C GLY A 236 -12.92 -8.17 12.53
N THR A 237 -11.70 -8.66 12.43
CA THR A 237 -11.11 -9.22 11.21
C THR A 237 -11.18 -10.76 11.31
N PRO A 238 -12.23 -11.41 10.79
CA PRO A 238 -12.35 -12.86 10.83
C PRO A 238 -11.46 -13.51 9.76
N GLN A 239 -11.04 -14.74 10.02
CA GLN A 239 -10.43 -15.56 8.98
C GLN A 239 -11.48 -15.85 7.89
N ARG A 240 -11.15 -15.42 6.67
CA ARG A 240 -12.06 -15.52 5.51
C ARG A 240 -12.19 -16.94 4.97
N SER A 241 -11.12 -17.73 5.09
CA SER A 241 -11.10 -19.13 4.64
C SER A 241 -10.19 -19.95 5.55
N PRO A 242 -10.67 -21.09 6.08
CA PRO A 242 -9.83 -22.03 6.85
C PRO A 242 -8.63 -22.57 6.06
N TRP A 243 -8.70 -22.54 4.73
CA TRP A 243 -7.71 -23.09 3.81
C TRP A 243 -6.65 -22.08 3.36
N ARG A 244 -6.82 -20.80 3.70
CA ARG A 244 -5.87 -19.72 3.35
C ARG A 244 -5.19 -19.17 4.60
N PRO A 245 -4.00 -18.55 4.43
CA PRO A 245 -3.41 -17.74 5.50
C PRO A 245 -4.42 -16.73 6.05
N PHE A 246 -4.28 -16.41 7.34
CA PHE A 246 -5.04 -15.32 7.92
C PHE A 246 -4.60 -14.01 7.27
N GLU A 247 -5.54 -13.14 6.93
CA GLU A 247 -5.26 -11.82 6.36
C GLU A 247 -5.52 -10.74 7.41
N MET A 248 -4.47 -10.05 7.86
CA MET A 248 -4.62 -8.79 8.60
C MET A 248 -5.13 -7.72 7.63
N ALA A 249 -5.96 -6.81 8.14
CA ALA A 249 -6.58 -5.75 7.36
C ALA A 249 -6.30 -4.39 8.01
N PHE A 250 -5.40 -3.62 7.40
CA PHE A 250 -5.04 -2.27 7.85
C PHE A 250 -6.01 -1.26 7.24
N GLU A 251 -6.82 -0.59 8.06
CA GLU A 251 -7.64 0.54 7.64
C GLU A 251 -6.73 1.75 7.39
N ILE A 252 -6.62 2.15 6.12
CA ILE A 252 -5.76 3.27 5.68
C ILE A 252 -6.55 4.55 5.41
N GLY A 253 -7.88 4.51 5.50
CA GLY A 253 -8.73 5.67 5.27
C GLY A 253 -10.19 5.32 4.99
N SER A 254 -10.96 6.36 4.67
CA SER A 254 -12.40 6.29 4.41
C SER A 254 -12.75 7.09 3.16
N LEU A 255 -13.62 6.51 2.32
CA LEU A 255 -14.27 7.19 1.18
C LEU A 255 -15.55 7.93 1.61
N GLY A 256 -15.77 8.04 2.92
CA GLY A 256 -16.92 8.69 3.50
C GLY A 256 -18.20 7.87 3.36
N LYS A 257 -19.33 8.56 3.57
CA LYS A 257 -20.67 7.97 3.52
C LYS A 257 -21.10 7.77 2.07
N GLN A 258 -21.38 6.52 1.72
CA GLN A 258 -21.90 6.14 0.41
C GLN A 258 -23.30 5.56 0.57
N ARG A 259 -24.10 5.59 -0.50
CA ARG A 259 -25.37 4.86 -0.58
C ARG A 259 -25.20 3.75 -1.61
N LEU A 260 -25.27 2.51 -1.15
CA LEU A 260 -24.97 1.33 -1.97
C LEU A 260 -26.01 0.25 -1.76
N ASN A 261 -26.27 -0.51 -2.82
CA ASN A 261 -26.95 -1.79 -2.66
C ASN A 261 -25.91 -2.86 -2.33
N LEU A 262 -25.87 -3.29 -1.07
CA LEU A 262 -24.87 -4.23 -0.58
C LEU A 262 -25.17 -5.70 -0.93
N ASN A 263 -26.25 -5.96 -1.68
CA ASN A 263 -26.51 -7.30 -2.20
C ASN A 263 -25.49 -7.65 -3.30
N PRO A 264 -24.84 -8.83 -3.23
CA PRO A 264 -23.86 -9.23 -4.23
C PRO A 264 -24.38 -9.11 -5.66
N GLY A 265 -23.58 -8.47 -6.53
CA GLY A 265 -23.90 -8.31 -7.96
C GLY A 265 -25.00 -7.28 -8.30
N LYS A 266 -25.60 -6.62 -7.30
CA LYS A 266 -26.63 -5.58 -7.54
C LYS A 266 -26.06 -4.17 -7.72
N ASP A 267 -24.83 -3.94 -7.28
CA ASP A 267 -24.20 -2.63 -7.35
C ASP A 267 -22.79 -2.71 -7.93
N LEU A 268 -22.66 -2.30 -9.19
CA LEU A 268 -21.37 -2.28 -9.90
C LEU A 268 -20.42 -1.21 -9.34
N ARG A 269 -20.93 -0.23 -8.57
CA ARG A 269 -20.10 0.83 -7.96
C ARG A 269 -19.12 0.28 -6.93
N ILE A 270 -19.39 -0.90 -6.35
CA ILE A 270 -18.46 -1.57 -5.41
C ILE A 270 -17.08 -1.79 -6.05
N GLY A 271 -17.03 -2.11 -7.35
CA GLY A 271 -15.76 -2.23 -8.08
C GLY A 271 -15.03 -0.90 -8.24
N MET A 272 -15.77 0.20 -8.47
CA MET A 272 -15.19 1.55 -8.57
C MET A 272 -14.60 2.00 -7.22
N LEU A 273 -15.27 1.70 -6.10
CA LEU A 273 -14.77 2.02 -4.76
C LEU A 273 -13.43 1.35 -4.45
N GLN A 274 -13.14 0.18 -5.02
CA GLN A 274 -11.82 -0.44 -4.88
C GLN A 274 -10.73 0.37 -5.59
N GLY A 275 -11.05 0.96 -6.75
CA GLY A 275 -10.17 1.90 -7.45
C GLY A 275 -9.89 3.14 -6.60
N ASP A 276 -10.94 3.76 -6.05
CA ASP A 276 -10.82 4.94 -5.18
C ASP A 276 -10.00 4.62 -3.91
N CYS A 277 -10.17 3.42 -3.35
CA CYS A 277 -9.35 2.96 -2.23
C CYS A 277 -7.87 2.83 -2.61
N ARG A 278 -7.56 2.44 -3.85
CA ARG A 278 -6.17 2.33 -4.31
C ARG A 278 -5.50 3.70 -4.41
N GLU A 279 -6.23 4.74 -4.79
CA GLU A 279 -5.73 6.11 -4.69
C GLU A 279 -5.51 6.55 -3.24
N LEU A 280 -6.37 6.13 -2.30
CA LEU A 280 -6.12 6.37 -0.88
C LEU A 280 -4.85 5.70 -0.38
N ALA A 281 -4.44 4.55 -0.93
CA ALA A 281 -3.16 3.93 -0.57
C ALA A 281 -1.96 4.80 -0.95
N ASN A 282 -2.02 5.49 -2.09
CA ASN A 282 -1.00 6.49 -2.46
C ASN A 282 -0.96 7.63 -1.44
N ARG A 283 -2.12 8.14 -1.04
CA ARG A 283 -2.24 9.24 -0.05
C ARG A 283 -1.89 8.81 1.38
N ALA A 284 -2.12 7.55 1.73
CA ALA A 284 -1.69 6.97 3.00
C ALA A 284 -0.15 6.98 3.11
N GLY A 285 0.54 6.94 1.96
CA GLY A 285 1.98 7.03 1.86
C GLY A 285 2.69 5.78 2.40
N ARG A 286 3.97 5.94 2.68
CA ARG A 286 4.84 4.82 3.08
C ARG A 286 4.50 4.32 4.50
N PRO A 287 4.57 3.00 4.75
CA PRO A 287 5.11 1.99 3.83
C PRO A 287 4.09 1.43 2.83
N PHE A 288 2.81 1.82 2.85
CA PHE A 288 1.79 1.22 1.98
C PHE A 288 1.98 1.56 0.49
N SER A 289 2.24 2.83 0.16
CA SER A 289 2.46 3.29 -1.23
C SER A 289 3.61 2.58 -1.94
N LEU A 290 4.57 2.04 -1.18
CA LEU A 290 5.67 1.23 -1.69
C LEU A 290 5.21 -0.11 -2.27
N PHE A 291 4.09 -0.67 -1.81
CA PHE A 291 3.63 -2.03 -2.16
C PHE A 291 2.23 -2.06 -2.80
N ILE A 292 1.40 -1.05 -2.50
CA ILE A 292 0.03 -0.88 -2.96
C ILE A 292 -0.07 0.46 -3.66
N GLY A 293 -0.99 0.58 -4.61
CA GLY A 293 -1.23 1.85 -5.29
C GLY A 293 -0.53 1.92 -6.64
N GLU A 294 -0.35 3.14 -7.09
CA GLU A 294 0.15 3.50 -8.42
C GLU A 294 0.95 4.79 -8.32
N GLY A 295 1.97 4.95 -9.16
CA GLY A 295 2.80 6.16 -9.16
C GLY A 295 4.24 5.91 -8.75
N LEU A 296 4.95 6.98 -8.39
CA LEU A 296 6.41 6.96 -8.28
C LEU A 296 6.93 6.00 -7.19
N ASP A 297 6.22 5.87 -6.07
CA ASP A 297 6.58 4.96 -4.97
C ASP A 297 6.53 3.46 -5.36
N ARG A 298 6.03 3.12 -6.55
CA ARG A 298 6.04 1.76 -7.13
C ARG A 298 7.38 1.41 -7.82
N LEU A 299 8.34 2.34 -7.86
CA LEU A 299 9.71 2.12 -8.37
C LEU A 299 10.42 1.01 -7.56
N GLU A 300 10.95 0.00 -8.24
CA GLU A 300 11.66 -1.12 -7.62
C GLU A 300 13.18 -0.98 -7.72
N SER A 301 13.67 -0.49 -8.85
CA SER A 301 15.10 -0.28 -9.08
C SER A 301 15.35 0.77 -10.16
N VAL A 302 16.59 1.24 -10.23
CA VAL A 302 17.06 2.24 -11.18
C VAL A 302 18.32 1.73 -11.84
N THR A 303 18.40 1.85 -13.16
CA THR A 303 19.63 1.60 -13.94
C THR A 303 20.11 2.92 -14.50
N TYR A 304 21.31 3.36 -14.14
CA TYR A 304 21.87 4.61 -14.65
C TYR A 304 22.63 4.40 -15.94
N ALA A 305 22.56 5.38 -16.84
CA ALA A 305 23.43 5.43 -18.00
C ALA A 305 24.90 5.58 -17.57
N ASN A 306 25.79 4.92 -18.29
CA ASN A 306 27.25 4.92 -18.05
C ASN A 306 27.93 6.17 -18.60
#